data_AF-A0A399DWV0-F1
#
_entry.id   AF-A0A399DWV0-F1
#
_cell.length_a   1.000
_cell.length_b   1.000
_cell.length_c   1.000
_cell.angle_alpha   90.00
_cell.angle_beta   90.00
_cell.angle_gamma   90.00
#
_symmetry.space_group_name_H-M   'P 1'
#
loop_
_entity.id
_entity.type
_entity.pdbx_description
1 polymer ?
#
loop_
_entity_poly.entity_id
_entity_poly.type
_entity_poly.pdbx_seq_one_letter_code
_entity_poly.pdbx_strand_id
1 'polypeptide(L)'
;MATLAGETLESIVALIRERLSPLAIYLFGSQAEGQAQPGSDLDIAVLGSAPYDPWALFVLAQDLVVLQESQPEVDLVDLATAPPALRARVVTQGWRVYCANRLRCDLFEIRVLKEYAYLQEERRPILEDIQRRGRIYG
;
A
#
# COMPACT_ATOMS: atom_id res chain seq x y z
N MET A 1 -13.19 -9.49 13.49
CA MET A 1 -12.87 -8.94 12.18
C MET A 1 -13.44 -7.53 12.15
N ALA A 2 -12.61 -6.50 12.36
CA ALA A 2 -13.03 -5.13 12.06
C ALA A 2 -13.06 -4.99 10.54
N THR A 3 -14.04 -5.65 9.93
CA THR A 3 -14.25 -5.67 8.50
C THR A 3 -14.84 -4.31 8.17
N LEU A 4 -14.13 -3.48 7.40
CA LEU A 4 -14.83 -2.49 6.58
C LEU A 4 -16.05 -3.18 5.97
N ALA A 5 -17.24 -2.63 6.16
CA ALA A 5 -18.44 -3.21 5.58
C ALA A 5 -18.17 -3.42 4.08
N GLY A 6 -18.44 -4.62 3.56
CA GLY A 6 -18.06 -4.97 2.18
C GLY A 6 -18.53 -3.93 1.15
N GLU A 7 -19.71 -3.34 1.40
CA GLU A 7 -20.31 -2.26 0.60
C GLU A 7 -19.47 -0.96 0.60
N THR A 8 -18.86 -0.59 1.73
CA THR A 8 -17.98 0.58 1.83
C THR A 8 -16.70 0.35 1.01
N LEU A 9 -16.11 -0.84 1.10
CA LEU A 9 -14.92 -1.17 0.33
C LEU A 9 -15.19 -1.15 -1.17
N GLU A 10 -16.32 -1.69 -1.61
CA GLU A 10 -16.72 -1.66 -3.02
C GLU A 10 -16.89 -0.22 -3.52
N SER A 11 -17.49 0.67 -2.72
CA SER A 11 -17.66 2.09 -3.06
C SER A 11 -16.31 2.82 -3.18
N ILE A 12 -15.38 2.55 -2.26
CA ILE A 12 -14.02 3.09 -2.29
C ILE A 12 -13.29 2.63 -3.55
N VAL A 13 -13.32 1.32 -3.83
CA VAL A 13 -12.67 0.74 -5.02
C VAL A 13 -13.30 1.32 -6.30
N ALA A 14 -14.61 1.50 -6.34
CA ALA A 14 -15.30 2.10 -7.49
C ALA A 14 -14.85 3.55 -7.73
N LEU A 15 -14.79 4.39 -6.69
CA LEU A 15 -14.37 5.78 -6.83
C LEU A 15 -12.89 5.90 -7.26
N ILE A 16 -12.01 5.07 -6.68
CA ILE A 16 -10.60 5.02 -7.09
C ILE A 16 -10.47 4.62 -8.56
N ARG A 17 -11.26 3.63 -9.01
CA ARG A 17 -11.25 3.19 -10.41
C ARG A 17 -11.70 4.28 -11.37
N GLU A 18 -12.76 5.00 -11.02
CA GLU A 18 -13.29 6.09 -11.82
C GLU A 18 -12.28 7.24 -11.95
N ARG A 19 -11.64 7.64 -10.85
CA ARG A 19 -10.75 8.81 -10.83
C ARG A 19 -9.35 8.52 -11.37
N LEU A 20 -8.80 7.32 -11.13
CA LEU A 20 -7.39 7.01 -11.39
C LEU A 20 -7.15 5.95 -12.46
N SER A 21 -8.17 5.19 -12.88
CA SER A 21 -8.02 4.07 -13.82
C SER A 21 -6.80 3.17 -13.51
N PRO A 22 -6.67 2.62 -12.29
CA PRO A 22 -5.48 1.90 -11.86
C PRO A 22 -5.35 0.54 -12.54
N LEU A 23 -4.11 0.04 -12.59
CA LEU A 23 -3.80 -1.35 -12.90
C LEU A 23 -4.12 -2.28 -11.73
N ALA A 24 -3.85 -1.85 -10.49
CA ALA A 24 -4.15 -2.60 -9.29
C ALA A 24 -4.44 -1.69 -8.09
N ILE A 25 -5.22 -2.18 -7.14
CA ILE A 25 -5.48 -1.54 -5.84
C ILE A 25 -5.23 -2.59 -4.76
N TYR A 26 -4.53 -2.18 -3.70
CA TYR A 26 -4.20 -3.00 -2.55
C TYR A 26 -4.67 -2.29 -1.28
N LEU A 27 -5.25 -3.06 -0.37
CA LEU A 27 -5.38 -2.64 1.03
C LEU A 27 -4.17 -3.17 1.79
N PHE A 28 -3.55 -2.37 2.65
CA PHE A 28 -2.43 -2.85 3.46
C PHE A 28 -2.54 -2.33 4.90
N GLY A 29 -1.46 -2.47 5.67
CA GLY A 29 -1.38 -1.94 7.02
C GLY A 29 -2.27 -2.67 8.04
N SER A 30 -2.69 -1.93 9.06
CA SER A 30 -3.35 -2.50 10.25
C SER A 30 -4.67 -3.22 9.93
N GLN A 31 -5.35 -2.77 8.86
CA GLN A 31 -6.56 -3.39 8.32
C GLN A 31 -6.30 -4.75 7.66
N ALA A 32 -5.21 -4.87 6.89
CA ALA A 32 -4.83 -6.13 6.25
C ALA A 32 -4.25 -7.15 7.25
N GLU A 33 -3.64 -6.67 8.34
CA GLU A 33 -3.06 -7.51 9.39
C GLU A 33 -4.10 -8.02 10.43
N GLY A 34 -5.37 -7.60 10.31
CA GLY A 34 -6.45 -8.02 11.21
C GLY A 34 -6.34 -7.46 12.63
N GLN A 35 -5.46 -6.48 12.85
CA GLN A 35 -5.23 -5.79 14.12
C GLN A 35 -5.95 -4.45 14.20
N ALA A 36 -6.73 -4.09 13.19
CA ALA A 36 -7.45 -2.82 13.14
C ALA A 36 -8.37 -2.65 14.36
N GLN A 37 -8.18 -1.52 15.03
CA GLN A 37 -9.02 -1.05 16.11
C GLN A 37 -10.05 -0.08 15.54
N PRO A 38 -11.18 0.17 16.24
CA PRO A 38 -12.07 1.27 15.88
C PRO A 38 -11.28 2.59 15.80
N GLY A 39 -11.27 3.22 14.62
CA GLY A 39 -10.51 4.44 14.35
C GLY A 39 -9.12 4.25 13.73
N SER A 40 -8.72 3.02 13.35
CA SER A 40 -7.51 2.81 12.55
C SER A 40 -7.60 3.44 11.16
N ASP A 41 -6.49 3.99 10.67
CA ASP A 41 -6.38 4.60 9.34
C ASP A 41 -6.59 3.57 8.23
N LEU A 42 -7.08 4.04 7.09
CA LEU A 42 -7.26 3.22 5.89
C LEU A 42 -6.06 3.37 4.95
N ASP A 43 -5.18 2.37 4.98
CA ASP A 43 -4.00 2.30 4.11
C ASP A 43 -4.35 1.67 2.75
N ILE A 44 -4.34 2.47 1.69
CA ILE A 44 -4.60 2.04 0.31
C ILE A 44 -3.40 2.33 -0.58
N ALA A 45 -2.99 1.34 -1.36
CA ALA A 45 -1.95 1.52 -2.37
C ALA A 45 -2.53 1.29 -3.78
N VAL A 46 -2.19 2.17 -4.70
CA VAL A 46 -2.63 2.13 -6.10
C VAL A 46 -1.44 1.99 -7.03
N LEU A 47 -1.61 1.18 -8.08
CA LEU A 47 -0.63 1.02 -9.14
C LEU A 47 -1.20 1.54 -10.45
N GLY A 48 -0.61 2.61 -10.99
CA GLY A 48 -0.95 3.15 -12.31
C GLY A 48 -0.08 2.56 -13.43
N SER A 49 -0.42 2.91 -14.67
CA SER A 49 0.47 2.68 -15.82
C SER A 49 1.66 3.65 -15.86
N ALA A 50 1.52 4.77 -15.15
CA ALA A 50 2.51 5.80 -14.87
C ALA A 50 2.26 6.33 -13.45
N PRO A 51 3.21 7.07 -12.86
CA PRO A 51 2.99 7.78 -11.60
C PRO A 51 1.76 8.67 -11.64
N TYR A 52 1.07 8.74 -10.52
CA TYR A 52 -0.05 9.66 -10.34
C TYR A 52 0.43 11.05 -9.90
N ASP A 53 -0.37 12.07 -10.20
CA ASP A 53 -0.16 13.39 -9.64
C ASP A 53 -0.41 13.36 -8.11
N PRO A 54 0.56 13.74 -7.26
CA PRO A 54 0.40 13.74 -5.82
C PRO A 54 -0.79 14.57 -5.34
N TRP A 55 -1.10 15.68 -6.03
CA TRP A 55 -2.26 16.51 -5.68
C TRP A 55 -3.58 15.78 -5.96
N ALA A 56 -3.69 15.08 -7.09
CA ALA A 56 -4.87 14.26 -7.39
C ALA A 56 -5.07 13.12 -6.38
N LEU A 57 -3.99 12.47 -5.95
CA LEU A 57 -4.05 11.45 -4.89
C LEU A 57 -4.52 12.04 -3.57
N PHE A 58 -3.98 13.20 -3.18
CA PHE A 58 -4.37 13.88 -1.95
C PHE A 58 -5.86 14.27 -1.95
N VAL A 59 -6.35 14.88 -3.03
CA VAL A 59 -7.77 15.23 -3.17
C VAL A 59 -8.65 13.99 -3.09
N LEU A 60 -8.26 12.90 -3.77
CA LEU A 60 -9.01 11.65 -3.73
C LEU A 60 -9.02 11.03 -2.32
N ALA A 61 -7.90 11.08 -1.59
CA ALA A 61 -7.85 10.60 -0.20
C ALA A 61 -8.87 11.34 0.67
N GLN A 62 -8.98 12.66 0.54
CA GLN A 62 -9.98 13.46 1.25
C GLN A 62 -11.42 13.09 0.85
N ASP A 63 -11.69 12.90 -0.44
CA ASP A 63 -13.00 12.44 -0.92
C ASP A 63 -13.37 11.07 -0.33
N LEU A 64 -12.39 10.17 -0.16
CA LEU A 64 -12.58 8.85 0.42
C LEU A 64 -12.85 8.89 1.93
N VAL A 65 -12.30 9.85 2.68
CA VAL A 65 -12.62 10.04 4.10
C VAL A 65 -14.10 10.37 4.27
N VAL A 66 -14.68 11.20 3.40
CA VAL A 66 -16.10 11.58 3.46
C VAL A 66 -17.03 10.36 3.30
N LEU A 67 -16.59 9.34 2.55
CA LEU A 67 -17.35 8.09 2.37
C LEU A 67 -17.31 7.16 3.59
N GLN A 68 -16.49 7.46 4.59
CA GLN A 68 -16.28 6.63 5.76
C GLN A 68 -16.81 7.34 7.00
N GLU A 69 -17.91 6.85 7.57
CA GLU A 69 -18.51 7.45 8.77
C GLU A 69 -17.66 7.28 10.05
N SER A 70 -16.63 6.43 10.02
CA SER A 70 -15.93 5.95 11.23
C SER A 70 -14.40 5.90 11.15
N GLN A 71 -13.78 6.28 10.02
CA GLN A 71 -12.33 6.20 9.82
C GLN A 71 -11.77 7.64 9.71
N PRO A 72 -10.79 8.03 10.53
CA PRO A 72 -10.33 9.41 10.60
C PRO A 72 -9.44 9.83 9.42
N GLU A 73 -8.71 8.89 8.79
CA GLU A 73 -7.74 9.20 7.73
C GLU A 73 -7.65 8.08 6.68
N VAL A 74 -7.38 8.49 5.43
CA VAL A 74 -7.10 7.60 4.30
C VAL A 74 -5.71 7.93 3.79
N ASP A 75 -4.78 6.99 3.84
CA ASP A 75 -3.48 7.12 3.17
C ASP A 75 -3.57 6.46 1.79
N LEU A 76 -3.31 7.26 0.75
CA LEU A 76 -3.34 6.80 -0.64
C LEU A 76 -1.93 6.86 -1.24
N VAL A 77 -1.31 5.70 -1.34
CA VAL A 77 0.08 5.54 -1.79
C VAL A 77 0.16 5.15 -3.26
N ASP A 78 0.96 5.86 -4.05
CA ASP A 78 1.31 5.45 -5.42
C ASP A 78 2.49 4.47 -5.45
N LEU A 79 2.22 3.24 -5.85
CA LEU A 79 3.21 2.18 -5.98
C LEU A 79 4.21 2.40 -7.12
N ALA A 80 3.99 3.34 -8.04
CA ALA A 80 4.99 3.69 -9.04
C ALA A 80 6.14 4.53 -8.45
N THR A 81 5.89 5.27 -7.37
CA THR A 81 6.85 6.20 -6.75
C THR A 81 7.25 5.80 -5.33
N ALA A 82 6.51 4.88 -4.71
CA ALA A 82 6.77 4.41 -3.36
C ALA A 82 8.17 3.76 -3.19
N PRO A 83 8.83 3.93 -2.02
CA PRO A 83 10.09 3.27 -1.72
C PRO A 83 10.01 1.73 -1.82
N PRO A 84 11.10 1.03 -2.19
CA PRO A 84 11.09 -0.43 -2.36
C PRO A 84 10.59 -1.20 -1.12
N ALA A 85 10.94 -0.75 0.08
CA ALA A 85 10.49 -1.36 1.33
C ALA A 85 8.96 -1.25 1.51
N LEU A 86 8.36 -0.10 1.16
CA LEU A 86 6.91 0.08 1.24
C LEU A 86 6.20 -0.75 0.18
N ARG A 87 6.70 -0.76 -1.06
CA ARG A 87 6.17 -1.63 -2.13
C ARG A 87 6.18 -3.11 -1.71
N ALA A 88 7.28 -3.58 -1.12
CA ALA A 88 7.41 -4.94 -0.62
C ALA A 88 6.42 -5.24 0.52
N ARG A 89 6.21 -4.29 1.43
CA ARG A 89 5.21 -4.41 2.49
C ARG A 89 3.81 -4.58 1.91
N VAL A 90 3.42 -3.72 0.97
CA VAL A 90 2.12 -3.78 0.28
C VAL A 90 1.94 -5.13 -0.43
N VAL A 91 2.95 -5.61 -1.16
CA VAL A 91 2.85 -6.87 -1.91
C VAL A 91 2.83 -8.11 -1.01
N THR A 92 3.53 -8.10 0.12
CA THR A 92 3.64 -9.28 1.01
C THR A 92 2.57 -9.34 2.10
N GLN A 93 2.16 -8.20 2.64
CA GLN A 93 1.21 -8.10 3.76
C GLN A 93 -0.15 -7.54 3.32
N GLY A 94 -0.21 -6.84 2.19
CA GLY A 94 -1.44 -6.27 1.67
C GLY A 94 -2.28 -7.26 0.86
N TRP A 95 -3.54 -6.89 0.67
CA TRP A 95 -4.55 -7.66 -0.05
C TRP A 95 -4.90 -6.93 -1.34
N ARG A 96 -4.68 -7.58 -2.48
CA ARG A 96 -5.04 -7.04 -3.79
C ARG A 96 -6.55 -7.12 -4.00
N VAL A 97 -7.23 -5.99 -3.83
CA VAL A 97 -8.70 -5.88 -3.95
C VAL A 97 -9.17 -5.59 -5.37
N TYR A 98 -8.29 -5.10 -6.24
CA TYR A 98 -8.58 -4.89 -7.65
C TYR A 98 -7.36 -5.14 -8.53
N CYS A 99 -7.58 -5.69 -9.73
CA CYS A 99 -6.57 -5.81 -10.76
C CYS A 99 -7.22 -5.76 -12.16
N ALA A 100 -6.80 -4.80 -12.98
CA ALA A 100 -7.28 -4.61 -14.35
C ALA A 100 -6.65 -5.60 -15.34
N ASN A 101 -5.41 -6.04 -15.09
CA ASN A 101 -4.71 -7.01 -15.92
C ASN A 101 -3.81 -7.92 -15.06
N ARG A 102 -4.24 -9.17 -14.90
CA ARG A 102 -3.59 -10.14 -14.01
C ARG A 102 -2.10 -10.31 -14.26
N LEU A 103 -1.70 -10.46 -15.52
CA LEU A 103 -0.30 -10.61 -15.90
C LEU A 103 0.54 -9.39 -15.50
N ARG A 104 0.04 -8.17 -15.73
CA ARG A 104 0.76 -6.94 -15.36
C ARG A 104 0.87 -6.79 -13.84
N CYS A 105 -0.19 -7.11 -13.10
CA CYS A 105 -0.18 -7.07 -11.64
C CYS A 105 0.84 -8.10 -11.09
N ASP A 106 0.80 -9.34 -11.55
CA ASP A 106 1.69 -10.41 -11.07
C ASP A 106 3.17 -10.13 -11.44
N LEU A 107 3.45 -9.59 -12.63
CA LEU A 107 4.81 -9.17 -13.01
C LEU A 107 5.34 -8.01 -12.16
N PHE A 108 4.47 -7.08 -11.75
CA PHE A 108 4.83 -6.02 -10.83
C PHE A 108 5.21 -6.58 -9.46
N GLU A 109 4.39 -7.48 -8.91
CA GLU A 109 4.64 -8.13 -7.62
C GLU A 109 5.97 -8.90 -7.62
N ILE A 110 6.23 -9.70 -8.67
CA ILE A 110 7.50 -10.42 -8.83
C ILE A 110 8.69 -9.44 -8.86
N ARG A 111 8.57 -8.33 -9.59
CA ARG A 111 9.64 -7.32 -9.67
C ARG A 111 9.93 -6.70 -8.30
N VAL A 112 8.88 -6.33 -7.56
CA VAL A 112 8.99 -5.75 -6.22
C VAL A 112 9.68 -6.70 -5.26
N LEU A 113 9.27 -7.98 -5.24
CA LEU A 113 9.89 -8.98 -4.36
C LEU A 113 11.36 -9.22 -4.70
N LYS A 114 11.69 -9.27 -6.00
CA LYS A 114 13.07 -9.39 -6.47
C LYS A 114 13.92 -8.21 -6.03
N GLU A 115 13.45 -6.98 -6.24
CA GLU A 115 14.14 -5.75 -5.84
C GLU A 115 14.37 -5.69 -4.32
N TYR A 116 13.35 -6.05 -3.54
CA TYR A 116 13.45 -6.09 -2.09
C TYR A 116 14.45 -7.14 -1.60
N ALA A 117 14.47 -8.33 -2.20
CA ALA A 117 15.44 -9.37 -1.85
C ALA A 117 16.89 -8.90 -2.04
N TYR A 118 17.21 -8.27 -3.18
CA TYR A 118 18.54 -7.70 -3.41
C TYR A 118 18.91 -6.63 -2.38
N LEU A 119 17.97 -5.73 -2.08
CA LEU A 119 18.20 -4.68 -1.08
C LEU A 119 18.51 -5.26 0.30
N GLN A 120 17.84 -6.35 0.70
CA GLN A 120 18.12 -7.03 1.96
C GLN A 120 19.50 -7.71 1.97
N GLU A 121 19.91 -8.32 0.86
CA GLU A 121 21.26 -8.90 0.72
C GLU A 121 22.36 -7.86 0.86
N GLU A 122 22.22 -6.69 0.22
CA GLU A 122 23.17 -5.57 0.34
C GLU A 122 23.20 -4.99 1.77
N ARG A 123 22.05 -4.92 2.44
CA ARG A 123 21.94 -4.39 3.81
C ARG A 123 22.40 -5.36 4.87
N ARG A 124 22.39 -6.66 4.60
CA ARG A 124 22.75 -7.72 5.56
C ARG A 124 24.08 -7.47 6.29
N PRO A 125 25.21 -7.18 5.63
CA PRO A 125 26.48 -6.92 6.32
C PRO A 125 26.42 -5.68 7.24
N ILE A 126 25.68 -4.65 6.87
CA ILE A 126 25.51 -3.43 7.68
C ILE A 126 24.68 -3.75 8.93
N LEU A 127 23.58 -4.49 8.78
CA LEU A 127 22.72 -4.88 9.89
C LEU A 127 23.44 -5.84 10.85
N GLU A 128 24.22 -6.79 10.34
CA GLU A 128 25.07 -7.69 11.14
C GLU A 128 26.12 -6.92 11.95
N ASP A 129 26.73 -5.89 11.35
CA ASP A 129 27.68 -5.01 12.03
C ASP A 129 27.02 -4.15 13.11
N ILE A 130 25.83 -3.59 12.84
CA ILE A 130 25.02 -2.86 13.84
C ILE A 130 24.65 -3.78 15.02
N GLN A 131 24.19 -5.00 14.75
CA GLN A 131 23.86 -5.99 15.79
C GLN A 131 25.10 -6.37 16.61
N ARG A 132 26.26 -6.53 15.97
CA ARG A 132 27.52 -6.85 16.65
C ARG A 132 28.03 -5.69 17.52
N ARG A 133 27.82 -4.43 17.10
CA ARG A 133 28.25 -3.23 17.86
C ARG A 133 27.27 -2.82 18.95
N GLY A 134 26.01 -3.24 18.90
CA GLY A 134 25.01 -3.01 19.94
C GLY A 134 24.56 -1.55 20.12
N ARG A 135 25.01 -0.61 19.28
CA ARG A 135 24.56 0.80 19.26
C ARG A 135 24.51 1.36 17.85
N ILE A 136 23.40 2.02 17.53
CA ILE A 136 23.25 2.91 16.38
C ILE A 136 23.62 4.31 16.89
N TYR A 137 24.66 4.93 16.33
CA TYR A 137 24.91 6.35 16.57
C TYR A 137 23.91 7.13 15.71
N GLY A 138 22.90 7.71 16.36
CA GLY A 138 21.99 8.72 15.79
C GLY A 138 22.51 10.11 16.07
#